data_AF-A0A2R6KIP9-F1
#
_entry.id   AF-A0A2R6KIP9-F1
#
_cell.length_a   1.000
_cell.length_b   1.000
_cell.length_c   1.000
_cell.angle_alpha   90.00
_cell.angle_beta   90.00
_cell.angle_gamma   90.00
#
_symmetry.space_group_name_H-M   'P 1'
#
loop_
_entity.id
_entity.type
_entity.pdbx_description
1 polymer ?
#
loop_
_entity_poly.entity_id
_entity_poly.type
_entity_poly.pdbx_seq_one_letter_code
_entity_poly.pdbx_strand_id
1 'polypeptide(L)'
;EARGIGREATRALFRAETLAFVTDQGGTRVTGPAVLADPADREAVVDGLLAVLRERYDSVERADGEVVAREVVFDPDRARTLGVPEGPKFGRLAAGEPVEVDGEEIPPAAVREERERRFPLE
;
A
#
# COMPACT_ATOMS: atom_id res chain seq x y z
N GLU A 1 -7.51 -3.16 2.01
CA GLU A 1 -6.19 -2.52 2.04
C GLU A 1 -6.02 -1.52 3.18
N ALA A 2 -6.71 -0.36 3.17
CA ALA A 2 -6.49 0.73 4.13
C ALA A 2 -6.42 0.32 5.62
N ARG A 3 -7.33 -0.53 6.11
CA ARG A 3 -7.31 -1.01 7.51
C ARG A 3 -6.05 -1.79 7.92
N GLY A 4 -5.31 -2.34 6.95
CA GLY A 4 -4.02 -3.02 7.16
C GLY A 4 -2.82 -2.06 7.12
N ILE A 5 -2.98 -0.89 6.47
CA ILE A 5 -1.99 0.18 6.41
C ILE A 5 -2.13 1.08 7.64
N GLY A 6 -3.30 1.70 7.79
CA GLY A 6 -3.62 2.62 8.89
C GLY A 6 -4.92 2.24 9.57
N ARG A 7 -4.87 1.33 10.56
CA ARG A 7 -6.06 0.86 11.29
C ARG A 7 -6.78 2.01 12.01
N GLU A 8 -6.04 2.84 12.72
CA GLU A 8 -6.60 3.96 13.48
C GLU A 8 -7.16 5.04 12.58
N ALA A 9 -6.39 5.46 11.56
CA ALA A 9 -6.83 6.42 10.55
C ALA A 9 -8.11 5.97 9.84
N THR A 10 -8.16 4.70 9.41
CA THR A 10 -9.36 4.12 8.78
C THR A 10 -10.55 4.15 9.75
N ARG A 11 -10.36 3.80 11.02
CA ARG A 11 -11.46 3.81 12.00
C ARG A 11 -11.93 5.23 12.32
N ALA A 12 -11.01 6.19 12.41
CA ALA A 12 -11.33 7.60 12.63
C ALA A 12 -12.14 8.17 11.47
N LEU A 13 -11.74 7.88 10.23
CA LEU A 13 -12.46 8.24 9.03
C LEU A 13 -13.92 7.76 9.06
N PHE A 14 -14.15 6.46 9.26
CA PHE A 14 -15.51 5.92 9.28
C PHE A 14 -16.35 6.50 10.43
N ARG A 15 -15.73 6.83 11.56
CA ARG A 15 -16.43 7.49 12.67
C ARG A 15 -16.84 8.92 12.34
N ALA A 16 -16.08 9.62 11.50
CA ALA A 16 -16.38 10.99 11.10
C ALA A 16 -17.43 11.03 9.98
N GLU A 17 -17.28 10.15 8.98
CA GLU A 17 -18.00 10.27 7.70
C GLU A 17 -19.21 9.34 7.57
N THR A 18 -19.49 8.48 8.56
CA THR A 18 -20.60 7.51 8.48
C THR A 18 -21.50 7.55 9.70
N LEU A 19 -22.79 7.28 9.52
CA LEU A 19 -23.77 7.17 10.60
C LEU A 19 -23.58 5.89 11.41
N ALA A 20 -23.20 4.80 10.72
CA ALA A 20 -22.89 3.52 11.33
C ALA A 20 -21.93 2.73 10.44
N PHE A 21 -21.09 1.90 11.06
CA PHE A 21 -20.21 1.00 10.34
C PHE A 21 -19.95 -0.24 11.18
N VAL A 22 -19.69 -1.36 10.52
CA VAL A 22 -19.40 -2.61 11.22
C VAL A 22 -17.90 -2.68 11.56
N THR A 23 -17.62 -3.30 12.70
CA THR A 23 -16.26 -3.59 13.14
C THR A 23 -16.14 -5.03 13.59
N ASP A 24 -14.97 -5.64 13.41
CA ASP A 24 -14.60 -6.91 14.00
C ASP A 24 -13.36 -6.75 14.91
N GLN A 25 -12.77 -7.88 15.34
CA GLN A 25 -11.58 -7.92 16.21
C GLN A 25 -11.72 -7.01 17.44
N GLY A 26 -12.78 -7.24 18.22
CA GLY A 26 -13.08 -6.46 19.43
C GLY A 26 -13.44 -5.00 19.16
N GLY A 27 -13.89 -4.65 17.96
CA GLY A 27 -14.32 -3.30 17.62
C GLY A 27 -13.22 -2.38 17.06
N THR A 28 -12.04 -2.93 16.82
CA THR A 28 -10.86 -2.16 16.42
C THR A 28 -10.67 -2.08 14.92
N ARG A 29 -11.27 -3.00 14.15
CA ARG A 29 -11.06 -3.09 12.71
C ARG A 29 -12.36 -2.94 11.96
N VAL A 30 -12.44 -1.90 11.13
CA VAL A 30 -13.56 -1.65 10.22
C VAL A 30 -13.72 -2.82 9.24
N THR A 31 -14.96 -3.25 9.04
CA THR A 31 -15.32 -4.36 8.16
C THR A 31 -16.78 -4.22 7.72
N GLY A 32 -17.20 -4.96 6.69
CA GLY A 32 -18.61 -5.03 6.31
C GLY A 32 -19.22 -3.70 5.84
N PRO A 33 -20.56 -3.57 5.89
CA PRO A 33 -21.28 -2.40 5.42
C PRO A 33 -21.09 -1.17 6.32
N ALA A 34 -21.31 0.01 5.73
CA ALA A 34 -21.47 1.27 6.42
C ALA A 34 -22.74 1.98 5.95
N VAL A 35 -23.31 2.82 6.81
CA VAL A 35 -24.49 3.63 6.57
C VAL A 35 -24.06 5.07 6.45
N LEU A 36 -24.40 5.69 5.32
CA LEU A 36 -24.12 7.10 5.03
C LEU A 36 -25.37 7.94 5.27
N ALA A 37 -25.20 9.23 5.55
CA ALA A 37 -26.33 10.15 5.68
C ALA A 37 -26.88 10.51 4.29
N ASP A 38 -25.99 10.78 3.34
CA ASP A 38 -26.30 11.03 1.94
C ASP A 38 -25.42 10.15 1.02
N PRO A 39 -25.95 9.65 -0.12
CA PRO A 39 -25.13 8.97 -1.13
C PRO A 39 -23.88 9.77 -1.58
N ALA A 40 -23.93 11.10 -1.56
CA ALA A 40 -22.81 11.97 -1.90
C ALA A 40 -21.64 11.86 -0.90
N ASP A 41 -21.89 11.48 0.35
CA ASP A 41 -20.85 11.32 1.40
C ASP A 41 -19.91 10.15 1.08
N ARG A 42 -20.30 9.26 0.16
CA ARG A 42 -19.46 8.14 -0.30
C ARG A 42 -18.12 8.64 -0.83
N GLU A 43 -18.11 9.78 -1.52
CA GLU A 43 -16.89 10.33 -2.08
C GLU A 43 -15.90 10.76 -0.99
N ALA A 44 -16.38 11.35 0.11
CA ALA A 44 -15.53 11.70 1.25
C ALA A 44 -14.92 10.46 1.92
N VAL A 45 -15.68 9.37 2.05
CA VAL A 45 -15.18 8.08 2.57
C VAL A 45 -14.12 7.50 1.63
N VAL A 46 -14.37 7.52 0.31
CA VAL A 46 -13.40 7.03 -0.68
C VAL A 46 -12.12 7.87 -0.61
N ASP A 47 -12.22 9.19 -0.65
CA ASP A 47 -11.05 10.09 -0.61
C ASP A 47 -10.23 9.90 0.67
N GLY A 48 -10.89 9.74 1.80
CA GLY A 48 -10.22 9.42 3.07
C GLY A 48 -9.51 8.06 3.05
N LEU A 49 -10.13 7.03 2.46
CA LEU A 49 -9.49 5.73 2.27
C LEU A 49 -8.26 5.83 1.36
N LEU A 50 -8.33 6.63 0.29
CA LEU A 50 -7.19 6.87 -0.61
C LEU A 50 -6.06 7.62 0.11
N ALA A 51 -6.37 8.54 1.02
CA ALA A 51 -5.36 9.17 1.86
C ALA A 51 -4.59 8.14 2.70
N VAL A 52 -5.28 7.16 3.29
CA VAL A 52 -4.61 6.07 4.03
C VAL A 52 -3.76 5.20 3.11
N LEU A 53 -4.20 4.92 1.87
CA LEU A 53 -3.38 4.15 0.92
C LEU A 53 -2.06 4.87 0.58
N ARG A 54 -2.10 6.19 0.44
CA ARG A 54 -0.91 7.02 0.13
C ARG A 54 0.14 7.02 1.24
N GLU A 55 -0.17 6.53 2.44
CA GLU A 55 0.84 6.33 3.50
C GLU A 55 1.82 5.20 3.18
N ARG A 56 1.42 4.23 2.32
CA ARG A 56 2.23 3.07 1.95
C ARG A 56 2.66 3.07 0.49
N TYR A 57 1.75 3.41 -0.42
CA TYR A 57 2.00 3.32 -1.85
C TYR A 57 2.69 4.58 -2.36
N ASP A 58 3.61 4.42 -3.31
CA ASP A 58 4.33 5.52 -3.94
C ASP A 58 3.40 6.40 -4.80
N SER A 59 2.36 5.80 -5.39
CA SER A 59 1.29 6.52 -6.07
C SER A 59 -0.07 5.86 -5.87
N VAL A 60 -1.12 6.68 -5.86
CA VAL A 60 -2.52 6.23 -5.79
C VAL A 60 -3.34 7.11 -6.72
N GLU A 61 -3.72 6.55 -7.85
CA GLU A 61 -4.44 7.22 -8.93
C GLU A 61 -5.86 6.67 -9.03
N ARG A 62 -6.83 7.54 -9.35
CA ARG A 62 -8.22 7.17 -9.58
C ARG A 62 -8.59 7.51 -11.02
N ALA A 63 -9.02 6.52 -11.78
CA ALA A 63 -9.45 6.67 -13.16
C ALA A 63 -10.52 5.62 -13.49
N ASP A 64 -11.51 6.01 -14.31
CA ASP A 64 -12.49 5.08 -14.89
C ASP A 64 -13.20 4.14 -13.89
N GLY A 65 -13.54 4.64 -12.69
CA GLY A 65 -14.22 3.84 -11.67
C GLY A 65 -13.31 2.84 -10.95
N GLU A 66 -12.00 2.94 -11.11
CA GLU A 66 -11.00 2.12 -10.43
C GLU A 66 -9.95 3.02 -9.76
N VAL A 67 -9.31 2.46 -8.73
CA VAL A 67 -8.13 3.02 -8.09
C VAL A 67 -6.94 2.10 -8.35
N VAL A 68 -5.86 2.66 -8.88
CA VAL A 68 -4.58 1.97 -9.06
C VAL A 68 -3.57 2.52 -8.08
N ALA A 69 -3.10 1.66 -7.18
CA ALA A 69 -2.04 1.96 -6.22
C ALA A 69 -0.75 1.25 -6.64
N ARG A 70 0.37 1.96 -6.67
CA ARG A 70 1.67 1.43 -7.13
C ARG A 70 2.72 1.55 -6.04
N GLU A 71 3.53 0.51 -5.90
CA GLU A 71 4.70 0.50 -5.02
C GLU A 71 5.89 -0.11 -5.75
N VAL A 72 7.07 0.46 -5.54
CA VAL A 72 8.34 -0.12 -5.98
C VAL A 72 8.94 -0.89 -4.81
N VAL A 73 9.01 -2.21 -4.95
CA VAL A 73 9.51 -3.10 -3.89
C VAL A 73 10.75 -3.83 -4.34
N PHE A 74 11.50 -4.32 -3.36
CA PHE A 74 12.65 -5.17 -3.59
C PHE A 74 12.21 -6.53 -4.15
N ASP A 75 12.85 -6.97 -5.23
CA ASP A 75 12.64 -8.25 -5.91
C ASP A 75 13.82 -9.20 -5.57
N PRO A 76 13.59 -10.20 -4.71
CA PRO A 76 14.62 -11.16 -4.31
C PRO A 76 15.11 -12.02 -5.46
N ASP A 77 14.30 -12.25 -6.50
CA ASP A 77 14.63 -13.12 -7.62
C ASP A 77 15.56 -12.40 -8.59
N ARG A 78 15.32 -11.10 -8.83
CA ARG A 78 16.27 -10.24 -9.55
C ARG A 78 17.62 -10.16 -8.85
N ALA A 79 17.63 -9.96 -7.53
CA ALA A 79 18.86 -9.91 -6.76
C ALA A 79 19.68 -11.21 -6.89
N ARG A 80 19.02 -12.37 -6.77
CA ARG A 80 19.66 -13.68 -6.97
C ARG A 80 20.17 -13.87 -8.40
N THR A 81 19.42 -13.40 -9.40
CA THR A 81 19.82 -13.46 -10.81
C THR A 81 21.08 -12.64 -11.09
N LEU A 82 21.26 -11.52 -10.40
CA LEU A 82 22.47 -10.70 -10.46
C LEU A 82 23.60 -11.19 -9.55
N GLY A 83 23.49 -12.40 -9.00
CA GLY A 83 24.54 -13.02 -8.18
C GLY A 83 24.61 -12.50 -6.74
N VAL A 84 23.66 -11.69 -6.28
CA VAL A 84 23.66 -11.19 -4.89
C VAL A 84 23.28 -12.34 -3.94
N PRO A 85 24.19 -12.76 -3.04
CA PRO A 85 23.87 -13.79 -2.06
C PRO A 85 22.92 -13.26 -0.98
N GLU A 86 22.04 -14.14 -0.47
CA GLU A 86 21.26 -13.83 0.72
C GLU A 86 22.19 -13.50 1.90
N GLY A 87 21.87 -12.43 2.63
CA GLY A 87 22.70 -11.94 3.74
C GLY A 87 22.73 -10.42 3.82
N PRO A 88 23.75 -9.83 4.49
CA PRO A 88 23.81 -8.39 4.73
C PRO A 88 23.76 -7.53 3.46
N LYS A 89 24.42 -7.95 2.37
CA LYS A 89 24.38 -7.24 1.08
C LYS A 89 22.95 -7.17 0.51
N PHE A 90 22.18 -8.23 0.68
CA PHE A 90 20.79 -8.31 0.27
C PHE A 90 19.91 -7.31 1.05
N GLY A 91 20.08 -7.26 2.37
CA GLY A 91 19.38 -6.30 3.23
C GLY A 91 19.71 -4.85 2.89
N ARG A 92 20.97 -4.57 2.53
CA ARG A 92 21.40 -3.24 2.06
C ARG A 92 20.73 -2.84 0.76
N LEU A 93 20.68 -3.73 -0.24
CA LEU A 93 19.92 -3.47 -1.48
C LEU A 93 18.44 -3.22 -1.21
N ALA A 94 17.83 -4.02 -0.33
CA ALA A 94 16.44 -3.82 0.08
C ALA A 94 16.21 -2.47 0.76
N ALA A 95 17.20 -1.99 1.54
CA ALA A 95 17.19 -0.67 2.18
C ALA A 95 17.47 0.49 1.20
N GLY A 96 17.77 0.23 -0.07
CA GLY A 96 18.08 1.26 -1.05
C GLY A 96 19.56 1.68 -1.07
N GLU A 97 20.46 0.84 -0.55
CA GLU A 97 21.90 1.06 -0.63
C GLU A 97 22.55 0.19 -1.72
N PRO A 98 23.45 0.73 -2.55
CA PRO A 98 24.21 -0.05 -3.51
C PRO A 98 25.18 -1.02 -2.81
N VAL A 99 25.48 -2.14 -3.48
CA VAL A 99 26.44 -3.13 -2.98
C VAL A 99 27.34 -3.63 -4.10
N GLU A 100 28.55 -4.05 -3.74
CA GLU A 100 29.49 -4.67 -4.67
C GLU A 100 29.41 -6.20 -4.61
N VAL A 101 29.34 -6.87 -5.75
CA VAL A 101 29.38 -8.32 -5.91
C VAL A 101 30.35 -8.64 -7.04
N ASP A 102 31.33 -9.52 -6.78
CA ASP A 102 32.35 -9.93 -7.76
C ASP A 102 33.09 -8.77 -8.46
N GLY A 103 33.25 -7.63 -7.77
CA GLY A 103 33.91 -6.43 -8.30
C GLY A 103 33.02 -5.52 -9.15
N GLU A 104 31.72 -5.83 -9.27
CA GLU A 104 30.72 -5.00 -9.94
C GLU A 104 29.77 -4.36 -8.90
N GLU A 105 29.47 -3.06 -9.09
CA GLU A 105 28.50 -2.35 -8.26
C GLU A 105 27.07 -2.60 -8.78
N ILE A 106 26.21 -3.11 -7.91
CA ILE A 106 24.79 -3.35 -8.19
C ILE A 106 23.97 -2.24 -7.54
N PRO A 107 23.29 -1.39 -8.33
CA PRO A 107 22.41 -0.37 -7.79
C PRO A 107 21.08 -0.97 -7.29
N PRO A 108 20.44 -0.40 -6.26
CA PRO A 108 19.15 -0.89 -5.74
C PRO A 108 18.05 -0.94 -6.80
N ALA A 109 18.08 -0.01 -7.75
CA ALA A 109 17.10 0.04 -8.84
C ALA A 109 17.13 -1.21 -9.74
N ALA A 110 18.28 -1.90 -9.85
CA ALA A 110 18.41 -3.11 -10.66
C ALA A 110 17.66 -4.32 -10.07
N VAL A 111 17.38 -4.29 -8.77
CA VAL A 111 16.73 -5.38 -8.02
C VAL A 111 15.39 -4.96 -7.44
N ARG A 112 14.78 -3.93 -8.03
CA ARG A 112 13.43 -3.49 -7.67
C ARG A 112 12.45 -3.86 -8.78
N GLU A 113 11.21 -4.11 -8.39
CA GLU A 113 10.09 -4.29 -9.29
C GLU A 113 8.95 -3.34 -8.91
N GLU A 114 8.18 -2.93 -9.91
CA GLU A 114 6.95 -2.21 -9.70
C GLU A 114 5.80 -3.19 -9.51
N ARG A 115 5.00 -2.98 -8.46
CA ARG A 115 3.78 -3.73 -8.20
C ARG A 115 2.58 -2.80 -8.24
N GLU A 116 1.55 -3.23 -8.94
CA GLU A 116 0.26 -2.56 -8.98
C GLU A 116 -0.78 -3.32 -8.17
N ARG A 117 -1.65 -2.58 -7.48
CA ARG A 117 -2.87 -3.06 -6.82
C ARG A 117 -4.05 -2.25 -7.34
N ARG A 118 -5.11 -2.95 -7.73
CA ARG A 118 -6.29 -2.35 -8.34
C ARG A 118 -7.52 -2.57 -7.47
N PHE A 119 -8.32 -1.52 -7.31
CA PHE A 119 -9.52 -1.51 -6.48
C PHE A 119 -10.70 -0.93 -7.28
N PRO A 120 -11.66 -1.76 -7.70
CA PRO A 120 -12.90 -1.28 -8.30
C PRO A 120 -13.70 -0.42 -7.32
N LEU A 121 -14.32 0.66 -7.80
CA LEU A 121 -15.17 1.58 -7.04
C LEU A 121 -16.65 1.47 -7.42
N GLU A 122 -17.06 0.33 -7.96
CA GLU A 122 -18.47 0.02 -8.22
C GLU A 122 -19.25 -0.26 -6.93
#